data_AF-A0A944QE12-F1
#
_entry.id   AF-A0A944QE12-F1
#
_cell.length_a   1.000
_cell.length_b   1.000
_cell.length_c   1.000
_cell.angle_alpha   90.00
_cell.angle_beta   90.00
_cell.angle_gamma   90.00
#
_symmetry.space_group_name_H-M   'P 1'
#
loop_
_entity.id
_entity.type
_entity.pdbx_description
1 polymer ?
#
loop_
_entity_poly.entity_id
_entity_poly.type
_entity_poly.pdbx_seq_one_letter_code
_entity_poly.pdbx_strand_id
1 'polypeptide(L)'
;MSRIDEMFEKLPRVLSVKDLTDILGKDRATVYRWLKKGEIPGVLIDGTTWVIYRDEVRDYLLSRHNQAGAAPRESAPAGDDAGDDAEQG
;
A
#
# COMPACT_ATOMS: atom_id res chain seq x y z
N MET A 1 8.90 -1.30 -20.69
CA MET A 1 7.85 -0.71 -19.84
C MET A 1 6.76 -1.75 -19.66
N SER A 2 6.30 -1.98 -18.44
CA SER A 2 5.24 -2.95 -18.17
C SER A 2 3.88 -2.32 -18.46
N ARG A 3 2.92 -3.10 -18.99
CA ARG A 3 1.56 -2.62 -19.33
C ARG A 3 0.81 -1.97 -18.16
N ILE A 4 1.18 -2.35 -16.93
CA ILE A 4 0.69 -1.71 -15.70
C ILE A 4 1.16 -0.25 -15.62
N ASP A 5 2.41 0.05 -15.97
CA ASP A 5 2.96 1.40 -15.89
C ASP A 5 2.23 2.37 -16.83
N GLU A 6 2.06 1.97 -18.10
CA GLU A 6 1.38 2.78 -19.12
C GLU A 6 -0.06 3.14 -18.76
N MET A 7 -0.75 2.25 -18.02
CA MET A 7 -2.09 2.50 -17.51
C MET A 7 -2.07 3.56 -16.39
N PHE A 8 -1.06 3.49 -15.52
CA PHE A 8 -0.91 4.38 -14.37
C PHE A 8 -0.37 5.78 -14.75
N GLU A 9 0.37 5.91 -15.84
CA GLU A 9 0.88 7.23 -16.30
C GLU A 9 -0.25 8.24 -16.60
N LYS A 10 -1.42 7.76 -17.03
CA LYS A 10 -2.58 8.60 -17.36
C LYS A 10 -3.48 8.92 -16.16
N LEU A 11 -3.22 8.28 -15.01
CA LEU A 11 -4.03 8.43 -13.80
C LEU A 11 -3.51 9.58 -12.91
N PRO A 12 -4.42 10.24 -12.15
CA PRO A 12 -4.03 11.27 -11.21
C PRO A 12 -3.15 10.71 -10.09
N ARG A 13 -2.32 11.58 -9.49
CA ARG A 13 -1.38 11.21 -8.40
C ARG A 13 -2.11 10.67 -7.16
N VAL A 14 -3.32 11.17 -6.91
CA VAL A 14 -4.23 10.69 -5.87
C VAL A 14 -5.44 10.08 -6.55
N LEU A 15 -5.74 8.83 -6.19
CA LEU A 15 -6.85 8.04 -6.66
C LEU A 15 -7.99 8.11 -5.65
N SER A 16 -9.21 8.07 -6.16
CA SER A 16 -10.40 7.85 -5.35
C SER A 16 -10.71 6.37 -5.22
N VAL A 17 -11.61 6.02 -4.30
CA VAL A 17 -12.16 4.66 -4.20
C VAL A 17 -12.75 4.20 -5.53
N LYS A 18 -13.34 5.11 -6.32
CA LYS A 18 -13.93 4.79 -7.63
C LYS A 18 -12.86 4.40 -8.65
N ASP A 19 -11.72 5.09 -8.65
CA ASP A 19 -10.61 4.74 -9.54
C ASP A 19 -10.03 3.38 -9.15
N LEU A 20 -9.94 3.13 -7.85
CA LEU A 20 -9.44 1.85 -7.32
C LEU A 20 -10.37 0.67 -7.66
N THR A 21 -11.69 0.88 -7.66
CA THR A 21 -12.63 -0.14 -8.14
C THR A 21 -12.46 -0.45 -9.63
N ASP A 22 -12.16 0.56 -10.45
CA ASP A 22 -11.96 0.41 -11.88
C ASP A 22 -10.66 -0.36 -12.18
N ILE A 23 -9.57 0.03 -11.50
CA ILE A 23 -8.25 -0.61 -11.63
C ILE A 23 -8.26 -2.06 -11.14
N LEU A 24 -8.87 -2.33 -9.99
CA LEU A 24 -8.90 -3.67 -9.40
C LEU A 24 -10.02 -4.55 -9.99
N GLY A 25 -10.97 -3.97 -10.72
CA GLY A 25 -12.19 -4.64 -11.18
C GLY A 25 -13.02 -5.21 -10.03
N LYS A 26 -13.03 -4.53 -8.88
CA LYS A 26 -13.75 -4.96 -7.66
C LYS A 26 -14.85 -3.98 -7.30
N ASP A 27 -15.86 -4.49 -6.60
CA ASP A 27 -16.94 -3.65 -6.08
C ASP A 27 -16.46 -2.70 -4.98
N ARG A 28 -17.09 -1.53 -4.87
CA ARG A 28 -16.79 -0.51 -3.84
C ARG A 28 -16.80 -1.08 -2.44
N ALA A 29 -17.76 -1.96 -2.10
CA ALA A 29 -17.84 -2.57 -0.78
C ALA A 29 -16.64 -3.47 -0.47
N THR A 30 -16.06 -4.10 -1.49
CA THR A 30 -14.84 -4.92 -1.34
C THR A 30 -13.63 -4.02 -1.16
N VAL A 31 -13.51 -2.96 -1.96
CA VAL A 31 -12.42 -1.98 -1.85
C VAL A 31 -12.43 -1.28 -0.49
N TYR A 32 -13.58 -0.82 -0.01
CA TYR A 32 -13.69 -0.22 1.33
C TYR A 32 -13.28 -1.17 2.45
N ARG A 33 -13.61 -2.46 2.33
CA ARG A 33 -13.22 -3.48 3.30
C ARG A 33 -11.71 -3.68 3.31
N TRP A 34 -11.09 -3.73 2.14
CA TRP A 34 -9.65 -3.87 2.01
C TRP A 34 -8.90 -2.62 2.50
N LEU A 35 -9.42 -1.41 2.23
CA LEU A 35 -8.91 -0.16 2.79
C LEU A 35 -8.95 -0.18 4.32
N LYS A 36 -10.09 -0.53 4.90
CA LYS A 36 -10.23 -0.65 6.37
C LYS A 36 -9.33 -1.71 6.98
N LYS A 37 -9.07 -2.79 6.26
CA LYS A 37 -8.21 -3.90 6.71
C LYS A 37 -6.72 -3.62 6.45
N GLY A 38 -6.37 -2.59 5.68
CA GLY A 38 -5.00 -2.29 5.28
C GLY A 38 -4.43 -3.26 4.24
N GLU A 39 -5.28 -3.98 3.50
CA GLU A 39 -4.82 -4.90 2.43
C GLU A 39 -4.42 -4.17 1.15
N ILE A 40 -4.91 -2.94 0.98
CA ILE A 40 -4.55 -2.06 -0.13
C ILE A 40 -4.09 -0.72 0.45
N PRO A 41 -3.10 -0.07 -0.18
CA PRO A 41 -2.61 1.21 0.31
C PRO A 41 -3.69 2.28 0.18
N GLY A 42 -4.00 2.93 1.30
CA GLY A 42 -4.92 4.04 1.37
C GLY A 42 -4.92 4.65 2.77
N VAL A 43 -4.84 5.98 2.83
CA VAL A 43 -4.79 6.74 4.07
C VAL A 43 -6.14 7.39 4.31
N LEU A 44 -6.68 7.25 5.51
CA LEU A 44 -7.89 7.96 5.92
C LEU A 44 -7.50 9.31 6.50
N ILE A 45 -7.76 10.38 5.76
CA ILE A 45 -7.55 11.76 6.22
C ILE A 45 -8.83 12.24 6.90
N ASP A 46 -8.69 12.80 8.10
CA ASP A 46 -9.78 13.37 8.92
C ASP A 46 -10.97 12.39 9.14
N GLY A 47 -10.71 11.08 9.15
CA GLY A 47 -11.71 10.05 9.44
C GLY A 47 -12.82 9.86 8.38
N THR A 48 -12.82 10.67 7.32
CA THR A 48 -13.92 10.76 6.36
C THR A 48 -13.49 10.55 4.92
N THR A 49 -12.26 10.92 4.57
CA THR A 49 -11.78 10.91 3.19
C THR A 49 -10.64 9.92 3.01
N TRP A 50 -10.84 8.93 2.14
CA TRP A 50 -9.79 8.00 1.74
C TRP A 50 -8.94 8.62 0.64
N VAL A 51 -7.66 8.82 0.94
CA VAL A 51 -6.62 9.27 0.01
C VAL A 51 -5.79 8.07 -0.38
N ILE A 52 -5.84 7.70 -1.66
CA ILE A 52 -5.10 6.56 -2.20
C ILE A 52 -4.01 7.11 -3.11
N TYR A 53 -2.76 6.80 -2.83
CA TYR A 53 -1.66 7.23 -3.70
C TYR A 53 -1.50 6.27 -4.87
N ARG A 54 -1.43 6.84 -6.07
CA ARG A 54 -1.25 6.07 -7.30
C ARG A 54 0.02 5.24 -7.27
N ASP A 55 1.13 5.83 -6.82
CA ASP A 55 2.44 5.17 -6.79
C ASP A 55 2.45 3.95 -5.84
N GLU A 56 1.77 4.05 -4.70
CA GLU A 56 1.62 2.92 -3.76
C GLU A 56 0.79 1.79 -4.36
N VAL A 57 -0.33 2.11 -5.02
CA VAL A 57 -1.18 1.11 -5.70
C VAL A 57 -0.42 0.45 -6.85
N ARG A 58 0.38 1.23 -7.59
CA ARG A 58 1.24 0.72 -8.65
C ARG A 58 2.26 -0.26 -8.07
N ASP A 59 2.97 0.11 -7.01
CA ASP A 59 3.97 -0.75 -6.38
C ASP A 59 3.34 -2.04 -5.84
N TYR A 60 2.19 -1.92 -5.17
CA TYR A 60 1.40 -3.05 -4.71
C TYR A 60 1.03 -4.02 -5.86
N LEU A 61 0.58 -3.50 -7.00
CA LEU A 61 0.24 -4.32 -8.17
C LEU A 61 1.48 -4.94 -8.82
N LEU A 62 2.60 -4.21 -8.90
CA LEU A 62 3.86 -4.73 -9.43
C LEU A 62 4.42 -5.85 -8.54
N SER A 63 4.39 -5.66 -7.22
CA SER A 63 4.77 -6.63 -6.20
C SER A 63 3.95 -7.92 -6.37
N ARG A 64 2.63 -7.80 -6.54
CA ARG A 64 1.73 -8.96 -6.73
C ARG A 64 1.82 -9.59 -8.13
N HIS A 65 2.09 -8.79 -9.17
CA HIS A 65 2.28 -9.28 -10.54
C HIS A 65 3.54 -10.15 -10.67
N ASN A 66 4.52 -9.95 -9.79
CA ASN A 66 5.76 -10.72 -9.73
C ASN A 66 5.78 -11.79 -8.62
N GLN A 67 4.65 -12.15 -8.01
CA GLN A 67 4.54 -13.29 -7.08
C GLN A 67 4.53 -14.66 -7.80
N ALA A 68 5.30 -14.77 -8.88
CA ALA A 68 6.04 -15.99 -9.16
C ALA A 68 7.46 -15.96 -8.57
N GLY A 69 7.89 -14.92 -7.82
CA GLY A 69 9.28 -14.86 -7.35
C GLY A 69 9.74 -13.92 -6.22
N ALA A 70 9.01 -12.90 -5.72
CA ALA A 70 9.58 -12.05 -4.66
C ALA A 70 8.56 -11.48 -3.67
N ALA A 71 8.75 -11.80 -2.39
CA ALA A 71 8.07 -11.15 -1.27
C ALA A 71 8.92 -10.00 -0.75
N PRO A 72 8.37 -8.79 -0.52
CA PRO A 72 9.02 -7.79 0.31
C PRO A 72 8.62 -8.03 1.76
N ARG A 73 9.54 -8.61 2.53
CA ARG A 73 9.55 -8.54 3.98
C ARG A 73 10.31 -7.27 4.34
N GLU A 74 9.67 -6.11 4.32
CA GLU A 74 10.30 -4.91 4.88
C GLU A 74 9.22 -3.93 5.33
N SER A 75 8.90 -3.98 6.63
CA SER A 75 8.41 -2.87 7.45
C SER A 75 8.28 -3.32 8.89
N ALA A 76 9.42 -3.52 9.54
CA ALA A 76 9.58 -3.21 10.96
C ALA A 76 11.05 -2.82 11.15
N PRO A 77 11.37 -1.55 11.44
CA PRO A 77 12.74 -1.13 11.65
C PRO A 77 13.29 -1.77 12.93
N ALA A 78 14.46 -2.37 12.80
CA ALA A 78 15.36 -2.62 13.91
C ALA A 78 15.92 -1.26 14.39
N GLY A 79 15.93 -1.06 15.70
CA GLY A 79 16.37 0.13 16.42
C GLY A 79 15.43 0.30 17.62
N ASP A 80 15.82 0.00 18.86
CA ASP A 80 17.02 0.51 19.51
C ASP A 80 17.90 -0.58 20.13
N ASP A 81 19.17 -0.53 19.74
CA ASP A 81 20.33 -0.93 20.52
C ASP A 81 20.44 0.06 21.70
N ALA A 82 20.08 -0.40 22.90
CA ALA A 82 20.45 0.26 24.15
C ALA A 82 21.02 -0.81 25.09
N GLY A 83 22.25 -1.21 24.80
CA GLY A 83 23.11 -1.78 25.83
C GLY A 83 23.69 -0.63 26.65
N ASP A 84 23.17 -0.44 27.86
CA ASP A 84 23.90 0.03 29.06
C ASP A 84 22.89 0.08 30.22
N ASP A 85 23.04 -0.76 31.24
CA ASP A 85 23.32 -0.28 32.61
C ASP A 85 23.39 -1.46 33.59
N ALA A 86 24.30 -1.32 34.55
CA ALA A 86 24.84 -2.36 35.41
C ALA A 86 23.89 -2.84 36.52
N GLU A 87 24.06 -4.09 36.95
CA GLU A 87 23.84 -4.44 38.36
C GLU A 87 24.97 -5.38 38.83
N GLN A 88 26.00 -4.76 39.41
CA GLN A 88 26.90 -5.40 40.38
C GLN A 88 26.22 -5.28 41.74
N GLY A 89 26.06 -6.40 42.47
CA GLY A 89 25.59 -6.42 43.85
C GLY A 89 25.37 -7.83 44.38
#